data_AF-A0A8S2FTD9-F1
#
_entry.id   AF-A0A8S2FTD9-F1
#
_cell.length_a   1.000
_cell.length_b   1.000
_cell.length_c   1.000
_cell.angle_alpha   90.00
_cell.angle_beta   90.00
_cell.angle_gamma   90.00
#
_symmetry.space_group_name_H-M   'P 1'
#
loop_
_entity.id
_entity.type
_entity.pdbx_description
1 polymer ?
#
loop_
_entity_poly.entity_id
_entity_poly.type
_entity_poly.pdbx_seq_one_letter_code
_entity_poly.pdbx_strand_id
1 'polypeptide(L)' 'MVSDPQNARAHAYDLVLNGYELGGGSLRIHEPDLQHEMFKTMQVSAQTVE' A
#
# COMPACT_ATOMS: atom_id res chain seq x y z
N MET A 1 -1.09 9.13 -6.76
CA MET A 1 -1.39 7.70 -6.61
C MET A 1 -2.52 7.27 -7.54
N VAL A 2 -3.71 7.88 -7.44
CA VAL A 2 -4.89 7.48 -8.24
C VAL A 2 -4.73 7.75 -9.75
N SER A 3 -4.04 8.83 -10.13
CA SER A 3 -3.88 9.23 -11.53
C SER A 3 -2.79 8.48 -12.31
N ASP A 4 -1.80 7.93 -11.60
CA ASP A 4 -0.70 7.14 -12.17
C ASP A 4 -0.19 6.14 -11.12
N PRO A 5 -0.90 5.01 -10.94
CA PRO A 5 -0.56 4.04 -9.91
C PRO A 5 0.78 3.35 -10.14
N GLN A 6 1.22 3.22 -11.40
CA GLN A 6 2.42 2.47 -11.76
C GLN A 6 3.70 3.18 -11.32
N ASN A 7 3.70 4.52 -11.34
CA ASN A 7 4.84 5.32 -10.91
C ASN A 7 4.79 5.73 -9.43
N ALA A 8 3.74 5.33 -8.70
CA ALA A 8 3.64 5.60 -7.27
C ALA A 8 4.63 4.75 -6.47
N ARG A 9 5.34 5.39 -5.52
CA ARG A 9 6.24 4.69 -4.60
C ARG A 9 5.59 4.52 -3.24
N ALA A 10 5.72 3.34 -2.66
CA ALA A 10 5.27 3.07 -1.30
C ALA A 10 6.33 3.51 -0.28
N HIS A 11 5.89 3.97 0.88
CA HIS A 11 6.74 4.10 2.07
C HIS A 11 6.89 2.73 2.76
N ALA A 12 7.50 1.80 2.03
CA ALA A 12 7.79 0.44 2.48
C ALA A 12 9.31 0.20 2.53
N TYR A 13 9.72 -0.76 3.34
CA TYR A 13 11.12 -1.16 3.49
C TYR A 13 11.21 -2.66 3.70
N ASP A 14 12.27 -3.24 3.14
CA ASP A 14 12.63 -4.64 3.33
C ASP A 14 14.05 -4.73 3.91
N LEU A 15 14.25 -5.65 4.85
CA LEU A 15 15.54 -5.99 5.44
C LEU A 15 16.07 -7.26 4.78
N VAL A 16 17.22 -7.14 4.11
CA VAL A 16 17.86 -8.25 3.39
C VAL A 16 19.25 -8.50 3.97
N LEU A 17 19.59 -9.78 4.19
CA LEU A 17 20.92 -10.22 4.60
C LEU A 17 21.36 -11.42 3.74
N ASN A 18 22.55 -11.31 3.16
CA ASN A 18 23.17 -12.35 2.33
C ASN A 18 22.26 -12.91 1.22
N GLY A 19 21.42 -12.03 0.64
CA GLY A 19 20.47 -12.41 -0.41
C GLY A 19 19.14 -12.98 0.07
N TYR A 20 18.90 -13.06 1.38
CA TYR A 20 17.64 -13.50 1.97
C TYR A 20 16.88 -12.36 2.64
N GLU A 21 15.58 -12.29 2.41
CA GLU A 21 14.69 -11.38 3.15
C GLU A 21 14.53 -11.87 4.59
N LEU A 22 14.82 -10.99 5.54
CA LEU A 22 14.66 -11.24 6.97
C LEU A 22 13.35 -10.66 7.51
N GLY A 23 12.77 -9.69 6.81
CA GLY A 23 11.48 -9.10 7.12
C GLY A 23 11.27 -7.78 6.41
N GLY A 24 10.06 -7.25 6.51
CA GLY A 24 9.68 -5.99 5.88
C GLY A 24 8.56 -5.28 6.64
N GLY A 25 8.31 -4.04 6.24
CA GLY A 25 7.30 -3.21 6.85
C GLY A 25 6.94 -2.00 6.01
N SER A 26 5.93 -1.27 6.44
CA SER A 26 5.53 -0.02 5.80
C SER A 26 4.95 0.96 6.79
N LEU A 27 5.03 2.24 6.43
CA LEU A 27 4.19 3.25 7.06
C LEU A 27 2.71 2.90 6.76
N ARG A 28 1.85 3.08 7.77
CA ARG A 28 0.42 2.80 7.64
C ARG A 28 -0.34 4.07 7.30
N ILE A 29 -1.31 3.94 6.41
CA ILE A 29 -2.29 4.98 6.15
C ILE A 29 -3.18 5.08 7.37
N HIS A 30 -3.30 6.28 7.92
CA HIS A 30 -4.15 6.59 9.07
C HIS A 30 -5.27 7.58 8.72
N GLU A 31 -5.25 8.12 7.50
CA GLU A 31 -6.26 9.01 6.96
C GLU A 31 -7.35 8.19 6.24
N PRO A 32 -8.61 8.20 6.73
CA PRO A 32 -9.67 7.36 6.17
C PRO A 32 -9.92 7.60 4.68
N ASP A 33 -9.98 8.85 4.26
CA ASP A 33 -10.24 9.21 2.86
C ASP A 33 -9.17 8.64 1.93
N LEU A 34 -7.89 8.74 2.32
CA LEU A 34 -6.78 8.16 1.56
C LEU A 34 -6.85 6.64 1.51
N GLN A 35 -7.26 5.99 2.60
CA GLN A 35 -7.46 4.55 2.64
C GLN A 35 -8.60 4.10 1.70
N HIS A 36 -9.70 4.85 1.63
CA HIS A 36 -10.78 4.60 0.67
C HIS A 36 -10.33 4.76 -0.77
N GLU A 37 -9.53 5.79 -1.09
CA GLU A 37 -8.96 5.97 -2.44
C GLU A 37 -8.03 4.81 -2.83
N MET A 38 -7.29 4.23 -1.88
CA MET A 38 -6.50 3.02 -2.11
C MET A 38 -7.37 1.81 -2.46
N PHE A 39 -8.45 1.58 -1.71
CA PHE A 39 -9.38 0.49 -2.00
C PHE A 39 -10.04 0.63 -3.37
N LYS A 40 -10.43 1.85 -3.75
CA LYS A 40 -10.95 2.14 -5.10
C LYS A 40 -9.92 1.84 -6.18
N THR A 41 -8.67 2.26 -5.98
CA THR A 41 -7.56 2.00 -6.91
C THR A 41 -7.30 0.50 -7.06
N MET A 42 -7.43 -0.27 -5.97
CA MET A 42 -7.32 -1.73 -5.96
C MET A 42 -8.57 -2.47 -6.44
N GLN A 43 -9.63 -1.76 -6.85
CA GLN A 43 -10.90 -2.33 -7.31
C GLN A 43 -11.59 -3.22 -6.28
N VAL A 44 -11.39 -2.93 -4.99
CA VAL A 44 -12.09 -3.63 -3.90
C VAL A 44 -13.54 -3.13 -3.85
N SER A 45 -14.50 -4.05 -3.76
CA SER A 45 -15.93 -3.70 -3.74
C SER A 45 -16.30 -2.95 -2.45
N ALA A 46 -17.20 -1.97 -2.54
CA ALA A 46 -17.62 -1.16 -1.39
C ALA A 46 -18.18 -2.01 -0.24
N GLN A 47 -18.90 -3.10 -0.55
CA GLN A 47 -19.44 -4.04 0.43
C GLN A 47 -18.36 -4.78 1.24
N THR A 48 -17.13 -4.86 0.73
CA THR A 48 -16.01 -5.52 1.42
C THR A 48 -15.25 -4.56 2.34
N VAL A 49 -15.44 -3.26 2.17
CA VAL A 49 -14.73 -2.20 2.89
C VAL A 49 -15.56 -1.64 4.06
N GLU A 50 -16.88 -1.84 4.04
CA GLU A 50 -17.79 -1.64 5.18
C GLU A 50 -17.66 -2.75 6.24
#